data_AF-A0A1Y1WSL6-F1
#
_entry.id   AF-A0A1Y1WSL6-F1
#
_cell.length_a   1.000
_cell.length_b   1.000
_cell.length_c   1.000
_cell.angle_alpha   90.00
_cell.angle_beta   90.00
_cell.angle_gamma   90.00
#
_symmetry.space_group_name_H-M   'P 1'
#
loop_
_entity.id
_entity.type
_entity.pdbx_description
1 polymer ?
#
loop_
_entity_poly.entity_id
_entity_poly.type
_entity_poly.pdbx_seq_one_letter_code
_entity_poly.pdbx_strand_id
1 'polypeptide(L)'
;MKKQRDYQRLEFLGDAVIDVITINYFFNTFKNANPKELTQFKHMSVQNQEFADLLIKLNLIDDIPFHSSEAAGCKQYITKRKNSSNSSTDVPAPKYIADLFEVLVGAIHIDNHYHFKKSNHELSQLLIEHIFKHNSLNQSVIKFEVINDCLNYIVMVGRRYVHLYGFINNPKAVYRMENVSKEGTSCCIYVQFRENELIPLTEFKEVGKNKKIAKRKVAQKIVDCYNEIGEEKFGAKLIERITNLKNKTYTLDYWKN
;
A
#
# COMPACT_ATOMS: atom_id res chain seq x y z
N MET A 1 -20.69 41.35 1.86
CA MET A 1 -20.91 39.96 1.37
C MET A 1 -19.55 39.36 1.02
N LYS A 2 -19.13 38.26 1.66
CA LYS A 2 -17.87 37.56 1.35
C LYS A 2 -17.97 36.94 -0.05
N LYS A 3 -17.20 37.43 -1.01
CA LYS A 3 -17.03 36.84 -2.35
C LYS A 3 -16.08 35.64 -2.21
N GLN A 4 -16.59 34.53 -1.66
CA GLN A 4 -15.86 33.28 -1.47
C GLN A 4 -16.44 32.23 -2.43
N ARG A 5 -16.15 32.37 -3.72
CA ARG A 5 -16.35 31.36 -4.77
C ARG A 5 -15.43 31.76 -5.92
N ASP A 6 -14.38 31.00 -6.24
CA ASP A 6 -13.83 31.11 -7.59
C ASP A 6 -13.14 29.85 -8.12
N TYR A 7 -12.53 29.00 -7.27
CA TYR A 7 -11.90 27.75 -7.76
C TYR A 7 -12.37 26.46 -7.07
N GLN A 8 -13.08 26.52 -5.95
CA GLN A 8 -13.53 25.32 -5.21
C GLN A 8 -14.40 24.35 -6.03
N ARG A 9 -15.14 24.86 -7.03
CA ARG A 9 -15.90 24.00 -7.95
C ARG A 9 -14.97 23.22 -8.89
N LEU A 10 -13.84 23.82 -9.27
CA LEU A 10 -12.82 23.18 -10.08
C LEU A 10 -11.99 22.21 -9.24
N GLU A 11 -11.63 22.57 -8.01
CA GLU A 11 -11.01 21.69 -7.00
C GLU A 11 -11.84 20.40 -6.86
N PHE A 12 -13.14 20.54 -6.58
CA PHE A 12 -14.05 19.40 -6.43
C PHE A 12 -14.10 18.50 -7.67
N LEU A 13 -14.16 19.09 -8.87
CA LEU A 13 -14.14 18.32 -10.12
C LEU A 13 -12.79 17.63 -10.33
N GLY A 14 -11.70 18.34 -10.08
CA GLY A 14 -10.33 17.85 -10.25
C GLY A 14 -10.00 16.69 -9.32
N ASP A 15 -10.35 16.78 -8.05
CA ASP A 15 -10.20 15.71 -7.05
C ASP A 15 -10.87 14.42 -7.55
N ALA A 16 -12.13 14.51 -8.01
CA ALA A 16 -12.84 13.35 -8.57
C ALA A 16 -12.16 12.77 -9.82
N VAL A 17 -11.61 13.60 -10.70
CA VAL A 17 -10.88 13.15 -11.90
C VAL A 17 -9.59 12.43 -11.50
N ILE A 18 -8.81 12.99 -10.57
CA ILE A 18 -7.57 12.39 -10.08
C ILE A 18 -7.87 11.07 -9.38
N ASP A 19 -8.95 11.00 -8.60
CA ASP A 19 -9.42 9.79 -7.94
C ASP A 19 -9.68 8.67 -8.92
N VAL A 20 -10.47 8.93 -9.97
CA VAL A 20 -10.80 7.92 -10.98
C VAL A 20 -9.55 7.43 -11.69
N ILE A 21 -8.63 8.33 -12.05
CA ILE A 21 -7.36 7.97 -12.71
C ILE A 21 -6.50 7.10 -11.80
N THR A 22 -6.33 7.52 -10.54
CA THR A 22 -5.52 6.83 -9.54
C THR A 22 -6.06 5.43 -9.25
N ILE A 23 -7.37 5.32 -9.02
CA ILE A 23 -8.04 4.05 -8.75
C ILE A 23 -7.92 3.15 -9.97
N ASN A 24 -8.16 3.67 -11.18
CA ASN A 24 -8.04 2.90 -12.41
C ASN A 24 -6.61 2.38 -12.64
N TYR A 25 -5.59 3.19 -12.34
CA TYR A 25 -4.20 2.74 -12.39
C TYR A 25 -3.96 1.59 -11.40
N PHE A 26 -4.23 1.78 -10.11
CA PHE A 26 -3.93 0.76 -9.11
C PHE A 26 -4.73 -0.52 -9.26
N PHE A 27 -6.00 -0.41 -9.65
CA PHE A 27 -6.85 -1.57 -9.89
C PHE A 27 -6.29 -2.45 -11.02
N ASN A 28 -5.80 -1.84 -12.10
CA ASN A 28 -5.26 -2.59 -13.24
C ASN A 28 -3.82 -3.05 -13.03
N THR A 29 -3.01 -2.28 -12.31
CA THR A 29 -1.61 -2.59 -12.03
C THR A 29 -1.48 -3.69 -10.96
N PHE A 30 -2.29 -3.64 -9.90
CA PHE A 30 -2.20 -4.57 -8.77
C PHE A 30 -3.38 -5.53 -8.74
N LYS A 31 -3.42 -6.46 -9.70
CA LYS A 31 -4.55 -7.39 -9.90
C LYS A 31 -4.87 -8.28 -8.69
N ASN A 32 -3.91 -8.51 -7.81
CA ASN A 32 -4.06 -9.33 -6.61
C ASN A 32 -4.35 -8.50 -5.35
N ALA A 33 -4.34 -7.16 -5.45
CA ALA A 33 -4.61 -6.30 -4.32
C ALA A 33 -6.10 -6.35 -3.95
N ASN A 34 -6.37 -6.49 -2.65
CA ASN A 34 -7.73 -6.44 -2.13
C ASN A 34 -8.21 -4.97 -1.98
N PRO A 35 -9.52 -4.73 -1.76
CA PRO A 35 -10.07 -3.37 -1.69
C PRO A 35 -9.41 -2.45 -0.65
N LYS A 36 -8.97 -3.01 0.48
CA LYS A 36 -8.30 -2.26 1.55
C LYS A 36 -6.92 -1.77 1.10
N GLU A 37 -6.23 -2.55 0.27
CA GLU A 37 -4.91 -2.19 -0.25
C GLU A 37 -5.00 -1.14 -1.33
N LEU A 38 -5.95 -1.29 -2.27
CA LEU A 38 -6.21 -0.26 -3.27
C LEU A 38 -6.55 1.09 -2.62
N THR A 39 -7.36 1.07 -1.57
CA THR A 39 -7.66 2.26 -0.75
C THR A 39 -6.39 2.85 -0.14
N GLN A 40 -5.49 2.00 0.37
CA GLN A 40 -4.25 2.45 0.96
C GLN A 40 -3.27 3.00 -0.08
N PHE A 41 -3.13 2.36 -1.24
CA PHE A 41 -2.29 2.84 -2.34
C PHE A 41 -2.75 4.22 -2.78
N LYS A 42 -4.06 4.39 -2.99
CA LYS A 42 -4.67 5.71 -3.24
C LYS A 42 -4.24 6.73 -2.20
N HIS A 43 -4.47 6.47 -0.90
CA HIS A 43 -4.14 7.39 0.18
C HIS A 43 -2.64 7.71 0.30
N MET A 44 -1.77 6.79 -0.15
CA MET A 44 -0.33 7.01 -0.10
C MET A 44 0.18 7.81 -1.28
N SER A 45 -0.51 7.74 -2.43
CA SER A 45 -0.07 8.39 -3.67
C SER A 45 -0.68 9.76 -3.86
N VAL A 46 -1.93 9.94 -3.45
CA VAL A 46 -2.69 11.16 -3.66
C VAL A 46 -2.74 11.89 -2.32
N GLN A 47 -1.73 12.73 -2.08
CA GLN A 47 -1.63 13.55 -0.88
C GLN A 47 -1.27 14.98 -1.27
N ASN A 48 -1.75 15.94 -0.48
CA ASN A 48 -1.48 17.36 -0.68
C ASN A 48 0.01 17.68 -0.85
N GLN A 49 0.87 16.95 -0.13
CA GLN A 49 2.31 17.10 -0.23
C GLN A 49 2.85 16.71 -1.62
N GLU A 50 2.37 15.60 -2.18
CA GLU A 50 2.80 15.11 -3.50
C GLU A 50 2.39 16.09 -4.61
N PHE A 51 1.18 16.65 -4.52
CA PHE A 51 0.72 17.67 -5.46
C PHE A 51 1.54 18.96 -5.40
N ALA A 52 1.82 19.45 -4.19
CA ALA A 52 2.63 20.64 -4.03
C ALA A 52 4.06 20.43 -4.54
N ASP A 53 4.67 19.28 -4.25
CA ASP A 53 6.00 18.94 -4.72
C ASP A 53 6.05 18.80 -6.25
N LEU A 54 5.01 18.22 -6.85
CA LEU A 54 4.86 18.12 -8.29
C LEU A 54 4.76 19.50 -8.96
N LEU A 55 3.93 20.40 -8.43
CA LEU A 55 3.81 21.76 -8.95
C LEU A 55 5.14 22.54 -8.85
N ILE A 56 5.90 22.37 -7.76
CA ILE A 56 7.25 22.94 -7.62
C ILE A 56 8.18 22.36 -8.69
N LYS A 57 8.18 21.03 -8.85
CA LYS A 57 9.06 20.32 -9.80
C LYS A 57 8.80 20.74 -11.25
N LEU A 58 7.55 21.00 -11.59
CA LEU A 58 7.14 21.48 -12.92
C LEU A 58 7.31 23.00 -13.09
N ASN A 59 7.77 23.72 -12.06
CA ASN A 59 7.86 25.18 -12.01
C ASN A 59 6.54 25.91 -12.30
N LEU A 60 5.39 25.26 -12.05
CA LEU A 60 4.06 25.83 -12.35
C LEU A 60 3.58 26.81 -11.27
N ILE A 61 4.14 26.73 -10.05
CA ILE A 61 3.70 27.60 -8.95
C ILE A 61 4.06 29.05 -9.20
N ASP A 62 5.20 29.31 -9.84
CA ASP A 62 5.69 30.68 -10.06
C ASP A 62 4.79 31.48 -11.02
N ASP A 63 4.01 30.79 -11.87
CA ASP A 63 3.08 31.38 -12.85
C ASP A 63 1.66 31.60 -12.30
N ILE A 64 1.37 31.13 -11.07
CA ILE A 64 0.02 31.21 -10.50
C ILE A 64 -0.16 32.50 -9.68
N PRO A 65 -1.20 33.29 -9.96
CA PRO A 65 -1.48 34.50 -9.18
C PRO A 65 -2.02 34.14 -7.80
N PHE A 66 -1.21 34.33 -6.77
CA PHE A 66 -1.64 34.24 -5.37
C PHE A 66 -2.21 35.55 -4.87
N HIS A 67 -3.20 35.48 -3.97
CA HIS A 67 -3.60 36.67 -3.22
C HIS A 67 -2.43 37.21 -2.40
N SER A 68 -2.39 38.53 -2.19
CA SER A 68 -1.28 39.20 -1.50
C SER A 68 -1.01 38.63 -0.09
N SER A 69 -2.05 38.12 0.58
CA SER A 69 -1.96 37.44 1.88
C SER A 69 -1.30 36.05 1.83
N GLU A 70 -1.28 35.39 0.68
CA GLU A 70 -0.79 34.01 0.50
C GLU A 70 0.56 33.96 -0.22
N ALA A 71 0.85 34.97 -1.06
CA ALA A 71 2.07 35.03 -1.87
C ALA A 71 3.36 34.94 -1.05
N ALA A 72 3.42 35.60 0.12
CA ALA A 72 4.59 35.55 0.99
C ALA A 72 4.81 34.14 1.59
N GLY A 73 3.72 33.50 2.04
CA GLY A 73 3.77 32.13 2.57
C GLY A 73 4.14 31.10 1.52
N CYS A 74 3.63 31.26 0.30
CA CYS A 74 3.96 30.40 -0.84
C CYS A 74 5.46 30.49 -1.20
N LYS A 75 6.00 31.70 -1.35
CA LYS A 75 7.44 31.91 -1.62
C LYS A 75 8.33 31.31 -0.53
N GLN A 76 7.94 31.45 0.73
CA GLN A 76 8.67 30.88 1.86
C GLN A 76 8.65 29.35 1.83
N TYR A 77 7.49 28.75 1.53
CA TYR A 77 7.35 27.29 1.39
C TYR A 77 8.23 26.76 0.26
N ILE A 78 8.14 27.34 -0.94
CA ILE A 78 8.93 26.93 -2.11
C ILE A 78 10.43 27.01 -1.81
N THR A 79 10.89 28.11 -1.23
CA THR A 79 12.31 28.30 -0.88
C THR A 79 12.79 27.23 0.11
N LYS A 80 12.03 26.99 1.18
CA LYS A 80 12.35 25.94 2.16
C LYS A 80 12.38 24.56 1.52
N ARG A 81 11.46 24.27 0.60
CA ARG A 81 11.35 22.97 -0.07
C ARG A 81 12.49 22.75 -1.07
N LYS A 82 12.83 23.75 -1.89
CA LYS A 82 13.94 23.71 -2.88
C LYS A 82 15.31 23.57 -2.20
N ASN A 83 15.52 24.21 -1.05
CA ASN A 83 16.80 24.15 -0.31
C ASN A 83 16.96 22.88 0.55
N SER A 84 15.92 22.06 0.70
CA SER A 84 15.99 20.80 1.43
C SER A 84 16.51 19.71 0.50
N SER A 85 17.83 19.61 0.37
CA SER A 85 18.52 18.74 -0.61
C SER A 85 18.31 17.24 -0.44
N ASN A 86 17.58 16.78 0.58
CA ASN A 86 17.20 15.38 0.75
C ASN A 86 15.85 15.29 1.44
N SER A 87 14.99 14.44 0.88
CA SER A 87 13.68 14.04 1.36
C SER A 87 13.59 13.83 2.88
N SER A 88 13.05 14.79 3.64
CA SER A 88 12.28 14.58 4.90
C SER A 88 11.92 15.94 5.52
N THR A 89 10.65 16.36 5.40
CA THR A 89 9.69 16.49 6.53
C THR A 89 10.13 17.52 7.56
N ASP A 90 9.69 18.77 7.44
CA ASP A 90 8.88 19.30 8.56
C ASP A 90 7.89 20.41 8.17
N VAL A 91 7.85 20.83 6.90
CA VAL A 91 6.92 21.87 6.46
C VAL A 91 5.82 21.23 5.64
N PRO A 92 4.61 21.02 6.20
CA PRO A 92 3.49 20.50 5.44
C PRO A 92 3.11 21.49 4.34
N ALA A 93 2.80 20.95 3.15
CA ALA A 93 2.26 21.74 2.05
C ALA A 93 1.04 22.57 2.51
N PRO A 94 1.03 23.89 2.28
CA PRO A 94 -0.16 24.70 2.47
C PRO A 94 -1.30 24.15 1.61
N LYS A 95 -2.50 24.02 2.21
CA LYS A 95 -3.65 23.39 1.52
C LYS A 95 -3.92 24.04 0.15
N TYR A 96 -3.94 25.36 0.09
CA TYR A 96 -4.20 26.11 -1.14
C TYR A 96 -3.21 25.80 -2.27
N ILE A 97 -1.97 25.36 -1.99
CA ILE A 97 -1.02 24.95 -3.03
C ILE A 97 -1.40 23.59 -3.61
N ALA A 98 -1.82 22.65 -2.75
CA ALA A 98 -2.28 21.34 -3.19
C ALA A 98 -3.58 21.46 -4.01
N ASP A 99 -4.52 22.27 -3.54
CA ASP A 99 -5.80 22.53 -4.21
C ASP A 99 -5.58 23.08 -5.63
N LEU A 100 -4.49 23.82 -5.90
CA LEU A 100 -4.17 24.31 -7.24
C LEU A 100 -3.96 23.19 -8.27
N PHE A 101 -3.34 22.07 -7.87
CA PHE A 101 -3.15 20.96 -8.78
C PHE A 101 -4.51 20.36 -9.18
N GLU A 102 -5.40 20.17 -8.21
CA GLU A 102 -6.77 19.70 -8.43
C GLU A 102 -7.54 20.69 -9.32
N VAL A 103 -7.44 22.00 -9.04
CA VAL A 103 -8.05 23.05 -9.87
C VAL A 103 -7.56 23.01 -11.31
N LEU A 104 -6.26 22.85 -11.54
CA LEU A 104 -5.68 22.74 -12.88
C LEU A 104 -6.20 21.50 -13.61
N VAL A 105 -6.28 20.36 -12.92
CA VAL A 105 -6.88 19.14 -13.49
C VAL A 105 -8.35 19.37 -13.85
N GLY A 106 -9.12 19.99 -12.97
CA GLY A 106 -10.52 20.35 -13.22
C GLY A 106 -10.66 21.28 -14.43
N ALA A 107 -9.80 22.28 -14.55
CA ALA A 107 -9.78 23.20 -15.69
C ALA A 107 -9.44 22.49 -17.01
N ILE A 108 -8.39 21.67 -17.04
CA ILE A 108 -8.01 20.87 -18.21
C ILE A 108 -9.13 19.90 -18.60
N HIS A 109 -9.83 19.33 -17.61
CA HIS A 109 -10.93 18.43 -17.89
C HIS A 109 -12.11 19.14 -18.59
N ILE A 110 -12.40 20.39 -18.21
CA ILE A 110 -13.40 21.24 -18.86
C ILE A 110 -12.93 21.69 -20.25
N ASP A 111 -11.67 22.13 -20.38
CA ASP A 111 -11.08 22.60 -21.63
C ASP A 111 -11.08 21.49 -22.71
N ASN A 112 -10.83 20.26 -22.28
CA ASN A 112 -10.97 19.07 -23.14
C ASN A 112 -12.44 18.61 -23.34
N HIS A 113 -13.43 19.47 -23.10
CA HIS A 113 -14.87 19.18 -23.24
C HIS A 113 -15.34 17.90 -22.52
N TYR A 114 -14.79 17.62 -21.34
CA TYR A 114 -15.06 16.41 -20.57
C TYR A 114 -14.70 15.09 -21.29
N HIS A 115 -13.87 15.16 -22.35
CA HIS A 115 -13.37 13.97 -23.04
C HIS A 115 -12.34 13.25 -22.18
N PHE A 116 -12.85 12.38 -21.31
CA PHE A 116 -12.07 11.68 -20.31
C PHE A 116 -10.89 10.91 -20.92
N LYS A 117 -11.05 10.29 -22.11
CA LYS A 117 -9.99 9.47 -22.74
C LYS A 117 -8.69 10.24 -23.01
N LYS A 118 -8.76 11.50 -23.47
CA LYS A 118 -7.57 12.30 -23.82
C LYS A 118 -6.89 12.86 -22.58
N SER A 119 -7.64 13.60 -21.73
CA SER A 119 -7.12 14.15 -20.47
C SER A 119 -6.55 13.06 -19.56
N ASN A 120 -7.20 11.89 -19.50
CA ASN A 120 -6.76 10.78 -18.68
C ASN A 120 -5.41 10.23 -19.16
N HIS A 121 -5.14 10.12 -20.46
CA HIS A 121 -3.85 9.60 -20.91
C HIS A 121 -2.68 10.50 -20.49
N GLU A 122 -2.76 11.80 -20.79
CA GLU A 122 -1.71 12.76 -20.47
C GLU A 122 -1.53 12.91 -18.96
N LEU A 123 -2.64 13.07 -18.22
CA LEU A 123 -2.61 13.17 -16.77
C LEU A 123 -2.16 11.87 -16.11
N SER A 124 -2.60 10.70 -16.58
CA SER A 124 -2.12 9.40 -16.13
C SER A 124 -0.62 9.28 -16.32
N GLN A 125 -0.10 9.65 -17.49
CA GLN A 125 1.32 9.56 -17.76
C GLN A 125 2.12 10.43 -16.77
N LEU A 126 1.69 11.68 -16.55
CA LEU A 126 2.30 12.59 -15.60
C LEU A 126 2.24 12.07 -14.15
N LEU A 127 1.09 11.57 -13.71
CA LEU A 127 0.91 10.96 -12.39
C LEU A 127 1.75 9.68 -12.25
N ILE A 128 1.83 8.83 -13.28
CA ILE A 128 2.65 7.61 -13.27
C ILE A 128 4.13 7.98 -13.12
N GLU A 129 4.60 8.92 -13.94
CA GLU A 129 6.01 9.30 -13.97
C GLU A 129 6.47 10.00 -12.70
N HIS A 130 5.59 10.78 -12.05
CA HIS A 130 6.01 11.68 -10.98
C HIS A 130 5.37 11.40 -9.62
N ILE A 131 4.30 10.62 -9.55
CA ILE A 131 3.62 10.28 -8.28
C ILE A 131 3.63 8.77 -8.07
N PHE A 132 3.15 7.96 -9.02
CA PHE A 132 2.97 6.52 -8.79
C PHE A 132 4.28 5.72 -8.83
N LYS A 133 5.33 6.21 -9.50
CA LYS A 133 6.66 5.55 -9.53
C LYS A 133 7.55 5.85 -8.31
N HIS A 134 7.07 6.55 -7.29
CA HIS A 134 7.89 6.82 -6.10
C HIS A 134 8.32 5.53 -5.39
N ASN A 135 9.63 5.40 -5.13
CA ASN A 135 10.23 4.24 -4.45
C ASN A 135 9.56 3.90 -3.11
N SER A 136 9.03 4.90 -2.39
CA SER A 136 8.30 4.74 -1.13
C SER A 136 6.96 4.01 -1.31
N LEU A 137 6.23 4.29 -2.41
CA LEU A 137 5.01 3.60 -2.79
C LEU A 137 5.32 2.16 -3.19
N ASN A 138 6.28 1.95 -4.09
CA ASN A 138 6.70 0.61 -4.50
C ASN A 138 7.12 -0.25 -3.30
N GLN A 139 7.93 0.29 -2.39
CA GLN A 139 8.30 -0.41 -1.16
C GLN A 139 7.10 -0.71 -0.27
N SER A 140 6.07 0.13 -0.26
CA SER A 140 4.89 -0.07 0.58
C SER A 140 3.95 -1.09 -0.02
N VAL A 141 3.73 -1.03 -1.34
CA VAL A 141 3.04 -2.05 -2.14
C VAL A 141 3.69 -3.41 -1.92
N ILE A 142 5.01 -3.55 -2.12
CA ILE A 142 5.75 -4.80 -1.89
C ILE A 142 5.55 -5.29 -0.44
N LYS A 143 5.59 -4.38 0.54
CA LYS A 143 5.36 -4.73 1.96
C LYS A 143 3.94 -5.25 2.22
N PHE A 144 2.95 -4.93 1.39
CA PHE A 144 1.58 -5.45 1.47
C PHE A 144 1.42 -6.76 0.72
N GLU A 145 1.93 -6.83 -0.51
CA GLU A 145 1.92 -8.05 -1.33
C GLU A 145 2.47 -9.24 -0.55
N VAL A 146 3.62 -9.10 0.12
CA VAL A 146 4.23 -10.20 0.88
C VAL A 146 3.32 -10.75 1.99
N ILE A 147 2.54 -9.91 2.68
CA ILE A 147 1.60 -10.36 3.72
C ILE A 147 0.46 -11.15 3.09
N ASN A 148 -0.09 -10.65 1.99
CA ASN A 148 -1.19 -11.32 1.31
C ASN A 148 -0.76 -12.59 0.62
N ASP A 149 0.39 -12.59 -0.06
CA ASP A 149 0.96 -13.76 -0.72
C ASP A 149 1.16 -14.87 0.31
N CYS A 150 1.72 -14.53 1.47
CA CYS A 150 1.82 -15.47 2.59
C CYS A 150 0.46 -16.07 2.99
N LEU A 151 -0.56 -15.24 3.20
CA LEU A 151 -1.90 -15.71 3.55
C LEU A 151 -2.54 -16.55 2.45
N ASN A 152 -2.42 -16.11 1.19
CA ASN A 152 -2.97 -16.75 0.01
C ASN A 152 -2.32 -18.11 -0.21
N TYR A 153 -0.99 -18.22 -0.16
CA TYR A 153 -0.27 -19.49 -0.31
C TYR A 153 -0.74 -20.51 0.73
N ILE A 154 -0.83 -20.10 2.00
CA ILE A 154 -1.31 -20.99 3.07
C ILE A 154 -2.78 -21.38 2.84
N VAL A 155 -3.67 -20.43 2.59
CA VAL A 155 -5.11 -20.71 2.41
C VAL A 155 -5.36 -21.56 1.15
N MET A 156 -4.63 -21.33 0.07
CA MET A 156 -4.70 -22.14 -1.16
C MET A 156 -4.30 -23.58 -0.92
N VAL A 157 -3.23 -23.82 -0.13
CA VAL A 157 -2.89 -25.18 0.31
C VAL A 157 -4.08 -25.79 1.05
N GLY A 158 -4.62 -25.13 2.08
CA GLY A 158 -5.76 -25.66 2.82
C GLY A 158 -6.96 -25.99 1.93
N ARG A 159 -7.26 -25.14 0.95
CA ARG A 159 -8.38 -25.33 0.00
C ARG A 159 -8.23 -26.59 -0.84
N ARG A 160 -7.00 -27.03 -1.15
CA ARG A 160 -6.76 -28.28 -1.89
C ARG A 160 -7.13 -29.52 -1.09
N TYR A 161 -7.07 -29.46 0.23
CA TYR A 161 -7.25 -30.62 1.11
C TYR A 161 -8.62 -30.64 1.83
N VAL A 162 -9.56 -29.78 1.43
CA VAL A 162 -10.93 -29.75 2.01
C VAL A 162 -11.70 -31.06 1.82
N HIS A 163 -11.30 -31.89 0.87
CA HIS A 163 -11.89 -33.20 0.61
C HIS A 163 -11.46 -34.26 1.63
N LEU A 164 -10.41 -34.01 2.43
CA LEU A 164 -9.94 -34.94 3.44
C LEU A 164 -10.78 -34.83 4.72
N TYR A 165 -11.00 -35.98 5.37
CA TYR A 165 -11.75 -36.04 6.62
C TYR A 165 -11.14 -35.11 7.70
N GLY A 166 -12.01 -34.31 8.33
CA GLY A 166 -11.66 -33.37 9.39
C GLY A 166 -11.22 -31.97 8.91
N PHE A 167 -11.02 -31.76 7.61
CA PHE A 167 -10.67 -30.44 7.08
C PHE A 167 -11.90 -29.55 6.86
N ILE A 168 -11.76 -28.24 7.09
CA ILE A 168 -12.85 -27.27 6.94
C ILE A 168 -12.87 -26.65 5.55
N ASN A 169 -14.07 -26.32 5.05
CA ASN A 169 -14.27 -25.69 3.74
C ASN A 169 -13.61 -24.30 3.59
N ASN A 170 -13.44 -23.58 4.70
CA ASN A 170 -12.87 -22.24 4.69
C ASN A 170 -11.62 -22.17 5.59
N PRO A 171 -10.49 -22.72 5.12
CA PRO A 171 -9.23 -22.69 5.87
C PRO A 171 -8.79 -21.24 6.09
N LYS A 172 -8.20 -20.98 7.26
CA LYS A 172 -7.79 -19.64 7.66
C LYS A 172 -6.32 -19.60 8.05
N ALA A 173 -5.69 -18.47 7.79
CA ALA A 173 -4.38 -18.11 8.31
C ALA A 173 -4.49 -16.76 9.01
N VAL A 174 -4.00 -16.65 10.23
CA VAL A 174 -4.15 -15.44 11.06
C VAL A 174 -2.86 -15.14 11.81
N TYR A 175 -2.37 -13.90 11.67
CA TYR A 175 -1.24 -13.42 12.46
C TYR A 175 -1.67 -13.10 13.89
N ARG A 176 -0.95 -13.61 14.88
CA ARG A 176 -1.10 -13.26 16.30
C ARG A 176 0.18 -12.62 16.82
N MET A 177 -0.01 -11.57 17.62
CA MET A 177 1.09 -10.92 18.33
C MET A 177 1.35 -11.69 19.61
N GLU A 178 2.62 -11.95 19.88
CA GLU A 178 3.10 -12.58 21.11
C GLU A 178 4.10 -11.62 21.74
N ASN A 179 4.09 -11.46 23.06
CA ASN A 179 5.03 -10.60 23.80
C ASN A 179 5.20 -9.19 23.22
N VAL A 180 4.29 -8.28 23.58
CA VAL A 180 4.35 -6.86 23.19
C VAL A 180 5.08 -6.09 24.27
N SER A 181 6.29 -5.61 24.00
CA SER A 181 7.09 -4.79 24.91
C SER A 181 7.60 -3.52 24.23
N LYS A 182 8.28 -2.64 24.98
CA LYS A 182 8.98 -1.47 24.43
C LYS A 182 10.18 -1.86 23.55
N GLU A 183 10.75 -3.06 23.75
CA GLU A 183 11.91 -3.56 23.03
C GLU A 183 11.53 -4.23 21.70
N GLY A 184 10.26 -4.63 21.55
CA GLY A 184 9.75 -5.18 20.31
C GLY A 184 8.40 -5.86 20.46
N THR A 185 7.85 -6.31 19.33
CA THR A 185 6.65 -7.13 19.28
C THR A 185 6.99 -8.42 18.55
N SER A 186 6.72 -9.57 19.16
CA SER A 186 6.80 -10.84 18.46
C SER A 186 5.50 -11.14 17.71
N CYS A 187 5.61 -11.85 16.59
CA CYS A 187 4.48 -12.27 15.78
C CYS A 187 4.69 -13.70 15.32
N CYS A 188 3.61 -14.48 15.29
CA CYS A 188 3.54 -15.80 14.70
C CYS A 188 2.28 -15.91 13.83
N ILE A 189 2.30 -16.77 12.82
CA ILE A 189 1.13 -17.08 12.01
C ILE A 189 0.49 -18.38 12.52
N TYR A 190 -0.83 -18.38 12.60
CA TYR A 190 -1.62 -19.52 13.03
C TYR A 190 -2.50 -19.97 11.88
N VAL A 191 -2.56 -21.28 11.67
CA VAL A 191 -3.36 -21.89 10.60
C VAL A 191 -4.50 -22.71 11.21
N GLN A 192 -5.69 -22.58 10.61
CA GLN A 192 -6.89 -23.32 10.98
C GLN A 192 -7.41 -24.02 9.75
N PHE A 193 -7.02 -25.29 9.57
CA PHE A 193 -7.46 -26.13 8.46
C PHE A 193 -8.46 -27.21 8.90
N ARG A 194 -8.60 -27.42 10.21
CA ARG A 194 -9.52 -28.39 10.82
C ARG A 194 -10.36 -27.70 11.91
N GLU A 195 -11.51 -28.27 12.24
CA GLU A 195 -12.39 -27.70 13.26
C GLU A 195 -11.69 -27.62 14.61
N ASN A 196 -11.79 -26.46 15.27
CA ASN A 196 -11.21 -26.19 16.60
C ASN A 196 -9.69 -26.39 16.72
N GLU A 197 -8.96 -26.63 15.63
CA GLU A 197 -7.51 -26.72 15.61
C GLU A 197 -6.90 -25.45 15.05
N LEU A 198 -6.33 -24.62 15.93
CA LEU A 198 -5.57 -23.44 15.54
C LEU A 198 -4.09 -23.65 15.86
N ILE A 199 -3.32 -23.93 14.82
CA ILE A 199 -1.96 -24.45 14.94
C ILE A 199 -0.95 -23.32 14.67
N PRO A 200 -0.05 -22.99 15.61
CA PRO A 200 1.01 -22.02 15.37
C PRO A 200 2.13 -22.61 14.51
N LEU A 201 2.57 -21.86 13.50
CA LEU A 201 3.81 -22.15 12.77
C LEU A 201 4.98 -21.42 13.45
N THR A 202 5.37 -21.94 14.61
CA THR A 202 6.39 -21.34 15.49
C THR A 202 7.75 -21.19 14.83
N GLU A 203 8.08 -22.06 13.87
CA GLU A 203 9.31 -22.01 13.08
C GLU A 203 9.47 -20.70 12.27
N PHE A 204 8.36 -20.03 11.94
CA PHE A 204 8.35 -18.75 11.22
C PHE A 204 8.16 -17.54 12.14
N LYS A 205 8.16 -17.73 13.46
CA LYS A 205 8.01 -16.65 14.43
C LYS A 205 9.14 -15.64 14.30
N GLU A 206 8.78 -14.35 14.36
CA GLU A 206 9.73 -13.23 14.21
C GLU A 206 9.44 -12.11 15.20
N VAL A 207 10.44 -11.22 15.40
CA VAL A 207 10.33 -10.03 16.26
C VAL A 207 10.60 -8.77 15.44
N GLY A 208 9.69 -7.79 15.56
CA GLY A 208 9.78 -6.50 14.89
C GLY A 208 9.69 -5.34 15.89
N LYS A 209 10.19 -4.17 15.48
CA LYS A 209 10.11 -2.92 16.28
C LYS A 209 8.65 -2.51 16.61
N ASN A 210 7.70 -2.94 15.80
CA ASN A 210 6.27 -2.74 16.02
C ASN A 210 5.45 -3.87 15.38
N LYS A 211 4.14 -3.91 15.67
CA LYS A 211 3.19 -4.90 15.13
C LYS A 211 3.25 -5.04 13.60
N LYS A 212 3.35 -3.93 12.86
CA LYS A 212 3.38 -3.96 11.38
C LYS A 212 4.65 -4.63 10.87
N ILE A 213 5.81 -4.30 11.44
CA ILE A 213 7.10 -4.86 11.05
C ILE A 213 7.19 -6.35 11.42
N ALA A 214 6.68 -6.73 12.60
CA ALA A 214 6.68 -8.12 13.04
C ALA A 214 5.90 -9.02 12.08
N LYS A 215 4.68 -8.63 11.67
CA LYS A 215 3.89 -9.36 10.66
C LYS A 215 4.64 -9.56 9.35
N ARG A 216 5.26 -8.49 8.84
CA ARG A 216 5.99 -8.52 7.57
C ARG A 216 7.17 -9.48 7.61
N LYS A 217 7.92 -9.50 8.71
CA LYS A 217 9.05 -10.43 8.86
C LYS A 217 8.58 -11.89 8.81
N VAL A 218 7.50 -12.23 9.52
CA VAL A 218 6.89 -13.58 9.45
C VAL A 218 6.46 -13.89 8.02
N ALA A 219 5.74 -12.97 7.38
CA ALA A 219 5.23 -13.15 6.03
C ALA A 219 6.36 -13.37 5.02
N GLN A 220 7.39 -12.51 5.04
CA GLN A 220 8.55 -12.60 4.16
C GLN A 220 9.24 -13.95 4.30
N LYS A 221 9.48 -14.40 5.54
CA LYS A 221 10.14 -15.68 5.81
C LYS A 221 9.39 -16.88 5.22
N ILE A 222 8.06 -16.81 5.21
CA ILE A 222 7.20 -17.86 4.62
C ILE A 222 7.19 -17.75 3.09
N VAL A 223 7.07 -16.53 2.54
CA VAL A 223 7.09 -16.31 1.09
C VAL A 223 8.43 -16.71 0.49
N ASP A 224 9.55 -16.38 1.15
CA ASP A 224 10.88 -16.79 0.73
C ASP A 224 11.00 -18.32 0.71
N CYS A 225 10.52 -18.98 1.77
CA CYS A 225 10.49 -20.43 1.85
C CYS A 225 9.62 -21.05 0.74
N TYR A 226 8.43 -20.52 0.50
CA TYR A 226 7.54 -20.96 -0.57
C TYR A 226 8.19 -20.82 -1.94
N ASN A 227 8.83 -19.69 -2.21
CA ASN A 227 9.51 -19.42 -3.48
C ASN A 227 10.75 -20.31 -3.68
N GLU A 228 11.46 -20.64 -2.59
CA GLU A 228 12.65 -21.50 -2.61
C GLU A 228 12.31 -22.96 -2.94
N ILE A 229 11.25 -23.50 -2.31
CA ILE A 229 10.94 -24.94 -2.43
C ILE A 229 9.82 -25.26 -3.42
N GLY A 230 9.10 -24.25 -3.89
CA GLY A 230 7.98 -24.38 -4.80
C GLY A 230 6.67 -24.82 -4.12
N GLU A 231 5.58 -24.61 -4.85
CA GLU A 231 4.21 -24.76 -4.35
C GLU A 231 3.87 -26.17 -3.86
N GLU A 232 4.20 -27.20 -4.64
CA GLU A 232 3.84 -28.58 -4.29
C GLU A 232 4.55 -29.05 -3.02
N LYS A 233 5.86 -28.82 -2.92
CA LYS A 233 6.68 -29.22 -1.76
C LYS A 233 6.27 -28.44 -0.51
N PHE A 234 6.03 -27.13 -0.64
CA PHE A 234 5.52 -26.31 0.46
C PHE A 234 4.16 -26.83 0.96
N GLY A 235 3.24 -27.12 0.03
CA GLY A 235 1.91 -27.63 0.37
C GLY A 235 1.96 -28.96 1.11
N ALA A 236 2.72 -29.94 0.59
CA ALA A 236 2.87 -31.25 1.22
C ALA A 236 3.46 -31.15 2.64
N LYS A 237 4.50 -30.32 2.81
CA LYS A 237 5.13 -30.08 4.12
C LYS A 237 4.20 -29.39 5.10
N LEU A 238 3.46 -28.38 4.64
CA LEU A 238 2.49 -27.69 5.49
C LEU A 238 1.41 -28.65 5.98
N ILE A 239 0.90 -29.54 5.12
CA ILE A 239 -0.07 -30.56 5.53
C ILE A 239 0.54 -31.53 6.55
N GLU A 240 1.71 -32.10 6.28
CA GLU A 240 2.39 -32.99 7.25
C GLU A 240 2.59 -32.27 8.59
N ARG A 241 3.01 -31.00 8.56
CA ARG A 241 3.27 -30.15 9.72
C ARG A 241 2.05 -29.97 10.62
N ILE A 242 0.87 -29.82 10.03
CA ILE A 242 -0.38 -29.61 10.79
C ILE A 242 -1.02 -30.92 11.24
N THR A 243 -0.78 -32.03 10.55
CA THR A 243 -1.37 -33.32 10.91
C THR A 243 -0.53 -34.11 11.91
N ASN A 244 0.80 -33.92 11.95
CA ASN A 244 1.73 -34.74 12.77
C ASN A 244 2.36 -33.99 13.96
N LEU A 245 1.55 -33.18 14.66
CA LEU A 245 2.02 -32.32 15.77
C LEU A 245 2.67 -33.05 16.95
N LYS A 246 2.25 -34.27 17.28
CA LYS A 246 2.71 -34.98 18.48
C LYS A 246 4.03 -35.74 18.30
N ASN A 247 4.47 -35.92 17.05
CA ASN A 247 5.52 -36.89 16.72
C ASN A 247 6.81 -36.25 16.21
N LYS A 248 6.84 -34.94 15.96
CA LYS A 248 8.00 -34.23 15.42
C LYS A 248 8.09 -32.80 15.91
N THR A 249 9.32 -32.35 16.19
CA THR A 249 9.66 -30.93 16.30
C THR A 249 9.98 -30.39 14.91
N TYR A 250 9.41 -29.25 14.56
CA TYR A 250 9.58 -28.65 13.25
C TYR A 250 10.43 -27.39 13.37
N THR A 251 11.54 -27.38 12.62
CA THR A 251 12.46 -26.24 12.50
C THR A 251 12.43 -25.70 11.08
N LEU A 252 13.12 -24.59 10.81
CA LEU A 252 13.28 -24.08 9.44
C LEU A 252 13.96 -25.09 8.51
N ASP A 253 14.82 -25.96 9.03
CA ASP A 253 15.51 -26.97 8.22
C ASP A 253 14.55 -28.03 7.67
N TYR A 254 13.46 -28.32 8.38
CA TYR A 254 12.40 -29.18 7.85
C TYR A 254 11.82 -28.62 6.55
N TRP A 255 11.74 -27.30 6.43
CA TRP A 255 11.16 -26.66 5.26
C TRP A 255 12.12 -26.61 4.07
N LYS A 256 13.43 -26.55 4.33
CA LYS A 256 14.48 -26.49 3.28
C LYS A 256 14.80 -27.85 2.65
N ASN A 257 14.77 -28.93 3.43
CA ASN A 257 15.10 -30.29 2.98
C ASN A 257 13.95 -30.96 2.24
#